data_AF-A0A533YMY1-F1
#
_entry.id   AF-A0A533YMY1-F1
#
_cell.length_a   1.000
_cell.length_b   1.000
_cell.length_c   1.000
_cell.angle_alpha   90.00
_cell.angle_beta   90.00
_cell.angle_gamma   90.00
#
_symmetry.space_group_name_H-M   'P 1'
#
loop_
_entity.id
_entity.type
_entity.pdbx_description
1 polymer ?
#
loop_
_entity_poly.entity_id
_entity_poly.type
_entity_poly.pdbx_seq_one_letter_code
_entity_poly.pdbx_strand_id
1 'polypeptide(L)'
;MPSDDERRLIFDAQEGSRGAFRLIVERYMKQAYDIAYGVVGDHDEAEDVAQESFVRVYRSLRSFRGDAGFGTWLYRIVMNVSLNRLRKRKTKEQRDLGCISSGRSISFRLSSAR
;
A
#
# COMPACT_ATOMS: atom_id res chain seq x y z
N MET A 1 6.65 13.38 -14.37
CA MET A 1 6.59 14.58 -13.50
C MET A 1 5.17 14.69 -12.97
N PRO A 2 4.95 14.93 -11.66
CA PRO A 2 3.62 15.25 -11.15
C PRO A 2 3.06 16.43 -11.94
N SER A 3 1.80 16.39 -12.35
CA SER A 3 1.13 17.62 -12.80
C SER A 3 1.09 18.61 -11.64
N ASP A 4 1.12 19.92 -11.91
CA ASP A 4 1.05 20.94 -10.86
C ASP A 4 -0.21 20.77 -9.98
N ASP A 5 -1.28 20.24 -10.56
CA ASP A 5 -2.49 19.83 -9.85
C ASP A 5 -2.26 18.74 -8.80
N GLU A 6 -1.40 17.76 -9.07
CA GLU A 6 -1.08 16.69 -8.10
C GLU A 6 -0.33 17.24 -6.89
N ARG A 7 0.63 18.12 -7.12
CA ARG A 7 1.40 18.74 -6.03
C ARG A 7 0.49 19.57 -5.13
N ARG A 8 -0.44 20.33 -5.73
CA ARG A 8 -1.42 21.13 -5.01
C ARG A 8 -2.39 20.26 -4.20
N LEU A 9 -2.90 19.18 -4.79
CA LEU A 9 -3.76 18.22 -4.08
C LEU A 9 -3.06 17.60 -2.87
N ILE A 10 -1.79 17.22 -3.03
CA ILE A 10 -0.99 16.66 -1.93
C ILE A 10 -0.80 17.70 -0.83
N PHE A 11 -0.43 18.94 -1.18
CA PHE A 11 -0.27 20.03 -0.22
C PHE A 11 -1.56 20.30 0.56
N ASP A 12 -2.70 20.48 -0.12
CA ASP A 12 -3.98 20.73 0.54
C ASP A 12 -4.37 19.57 1.48
N ALA A 13 -4.09 18.32 1.06
CA ALA A 13 -4.34 17.15 1.89
C ALA A 13 -3.41 17.08 3.12
N GLN A 14 -2.17 17.55 3.02
CA GLN A 14 -1.23 17.67 4.15
C GLN A 14 -1.73 18.70 5.18
N GLU A 15 -2.28 19.81 4.71
CA GLU A 15 -2.92 20.85 5.53
C GLU A 15 -4.23 20.39 6.18
N GLY A 16 -4.75 19.22 5.79
CA GLY A 16 -5.91 18.57 6.40
C GLY A 16 -7.19 18.66 5.58
N SER A 17 -7.13 19.12 4.33
CA SER A 17 -8.27 19.10 3.42
C SER A 17 -8.71 17.67 3.14
N ARG A 18 -9.83 17.26 3.75
CA ARG A 18 -10.46 15.96 3.50
C ARG A 18 -10.90 15.80 2.04
N GLY A 19 -11.32 16.91 1.41
CA GLY A 19 -11.70 16.92 0.00
C GLY A 19 -10.51 16.62 -0.92
N ALA A 20 -9.36 17.26 -0.67
CA ALA A 20 -8.14 16.97 -1.42
C ALA A 20 -7.69 15.51 -1.24
N PHE A 21 -7.75 15.00 -0.01
CA PHE A 21 -7.43 13.59 0.25
C PHE A 21 -8.40 12.63 -0.47
N ARG A 22 -9.69 12.94 -0.52
CA ARG A 22 -10.66 12.12 -1.28
C ARG A 22 -10.29 12.04 -2.76
N LEU A 23 -9.91 13.15 -3.38
CA LEU A 23 -9.48 13.18 -4.78
C LEU A 23 -8.20 12.36 -5.02
N ILE A 24 -7.27 12.35 -4.05
CA ILE A 24 -6.10 11.47 -4.08
C ILE A 24 -6.54 10.00 -4.07
N VAL A 25 -7.45 9.63 -3.16
CA VAL A 25 -7.99 8.26 -3.09
C VAL A 25 -8.64 7.88 -4.43
N GLU A 26 -9.56 8.69 -4.94
CA GLU A 26 -10.25 8.43 -6.21
C GLU A 26 -9.27 8.21 -7.38
N ARG A 27 -8.22 9.05 -7.47
CA ARG A 27 -7.20 8.94 -8.52
C ARG A 27 -6.37 7.67 -8.42
N TYR A 28 -6.05 7.23 -7.21
CA TYR A 28 -5.05 6.20 -6.97
C TYR A 28 -5.62 4.85 -6.52
N MET A 29 -6.93 4.77 -6.22
CA MET A 29 -7.56 3.56 -5.69
C MET A 29 -7.38 2.37 -6.62
N LYS A 30 -7.64 2.56 -7.92
CA LYS A 30 -7.48 1.50 -8.91
C LYS A 30 -6.04 0.99 -8.96
N GLN A 31 -5.06 1.88 -8.97
CA GLN A 31 -3.65 1.49 -8.99
C GLN A 31 -3.26 0.72 -7.72
N ALA A 32 -3.69 1.19 -6.54
CA ALA A 32 -3.44 0.52 -5.27
C ALA A 32 -4.07 -0.89 -5.26
N TYR A 33 -5.30 -1.01 -5.75
CA TYR A 33 -5.98 -2.29 -5.91
C TYR A 33 -5.23 -3.23 -6.86
N ASP A 34 -4.86 -2.77 -8.05
CA ASP A 34 -4.16 -3.59 -9.04
C ASP A 34 -2.83 -4.13 -8.50
N ILE A 35 -2.07 -3.30 -7.76
CA ILE A 35 -0.84 -3.72 -7.07
C ILE A 35 -1.15 -4.76 -5.98
N ALA A 36 -2.17 -4.50 -5.15
CA ALA A 36 -2.55 -5.41 -4.08
C ALA A 36 -2.95 -6.78 -4.62
N TYR A 37 -3.83 -6.80 -5.63
CA TYR A 37 -4.29 -8.00 -6.31
C TYR A 37 -3.13 -8.79 -6.93
N GLY A 38 -2.18 -8.12 -7.58
CA GLY A 38 -0.98 -8.77 -8.11
C GLY A 38 -0.10 -9.47 -7.06
N VAL A 39 -0.24 -9.13 -5.77
CA VAL A 39 0.51 -9.75 -4.67
C VAL A 39 -0.30 -10.79 -3.91
N VAL A 40 -1.56 -10.50 -3.59
CA VAL A 40 -2.39 -11.39 -2.75
C VAL A 40 -3.18 -12.42 -3.58
N GLY A 41 -3.46 -12.13 -4.85
CA GLY A 41 -4.16 -13.02 -5.78
C GLY A 41 -5.63 -13.27 -5.42
N ASP A 42 -6.23 -12.41 -4.60
CA ASP A 42 -7.58 -12.53 -4.08
C ASP A 42 -8.26 -11.15 -4.10
N HIS A 43 -9.51 -11.08 -4.56
CA HIS A 43 -10.19 -9.80 -4.77
C HIS A 43 -10.56 -9.12 -3.45
N ASP A 44 -11.06 -9.87 -2.47
CA ASP A 44 -11.50 -9.34 -1.18
C ASP A 44 -10.28 -8.88 -0.37
N GLU A 45 -9.21 -9.69 -0.34
CA GLU A 45 -7.95 -9.28 0.31
C GLU A 45 -7.31 -8.07 -0.39
N ALA A 46 -7.43 -7.96 -1.71
CA ALA A 46 -6.89 -6.82 -2.45
C ALA A 46 -7.62 -5.52 -2.11
N GLU A 47 -8.96 -5.56 -1.99
CA GLU A 47 -9.76 -4.42 -1.59
C GLU A 47 -9.40 -3.96 -0.16
N ASP A 48 -9.36 -4.91 0.78
CA ASP A 48 -8.93 -4.69 2.16
C ASP A 48 -7.54 -4.02 2.22
N VAL A 49 -6.59 -4.54 1.45
CA VAL A 49 -5.21 -4.03 1.42
C VAL A 49 -5.16 -2.62 0.84
N ALA A 50 -5.92 -2.34 -0.22
CA ALA A 50 -6.01 -1.01 -0.80
C ALA A 50 -6.57 -0.01 0.21
N GLN A 51 -7.68 -0.36 0.88
CA GLN A 51 -8.28 0.48 1.92
C GLN A 51 -7.32 0.72 3.10
N GLU A 52 -6.70 -0.34 3.64
CA GLU A 52 -5.73 -0.24 4.74
C GLU A 52 -4.53 0.63 4.33
N SER A 53 -4.09 0.52 3.07
CA SER A 53 -3.02 1.35 2.52
C SER A 53 -3.38 2.83 2.55
N PHE A 54 -4.60 3.22 2.15
CA PHE A 54 -5.02 4.62 2.22
C PHE A 54 -5.17 5.14 3.65
N VAL A 55 -5.55 4.30 4.63
CA VAL A 55 -5.50 4.68 6.05
C VAL A 55 -4.06 5.00 6.48
N ARG A 56 -3.08 4.20 6.04
CA ARG A 56 -1.66 4.44 6.33
C ARG A 56 -1.14 5.69 5.61
N VAL A 57 -1.50 5.87 4.34
CA VAL A 57 -1.20 7.07 3.55
C VAL A 57 -1.71 8.30 4.28
N TYR A 58 -2.97 8.33 4.71
CA TYR A 58 -3.55 9.47 5.43
C TYR A 58 -2.73 9.85 6.67
N ARG A 59 -2.29 8.86 7.44
CA ARG A 59 -1.48 9.06 8.66
C ARG A 59 -0.07 9.54 8.36
N SER A 60 0.54 9.10 7.26
CA SER A 60 1.92 9.43 6.91
C SER A 60 2.04 10.60 5.93
N LEU A 61 0.94 11.06 5.32
CA LEU A 61 0.94 12.09 4.28
C LEU A 61 1.61 13.39 4.73
N ARG A 62 1.39 13.81 5.98
CA ARG A 62 2.06 15.00 6.56
C ARG A 62 3.58 14.93 6.57
N SER A 63 4.15 13.72 6.56
CA SER A 63 5.60 13.50 6.54
C SER A 63 6.17 13.28 5.13
N PHE A 64 5.33 13.27 4.10
CA PHE A 64 5.75 13.09 2.72
C PHE A 64 6.45 14.36 2.20
N ARG A 65 7.75 14.25 1.92
CA ARG A 65 8.59 15.39 1.48
C ARG A 65 8.62 15.62 -0.03
N GLY A 66 8.07 14.72 -0.83
CA GLY A 66 8.14 14.82 -2.29
C GLY A 66 9.48 14.43 -2.92
N ASP A 67 10.42 13.85 -2.15
CA ASP A 67 11.72 13.36 -2.64
C ASP A 67 11.58 12.34 -3.80
N ALA A 68 10.45 11.63 -3.83
CA ALA A 68 10.03 10.76 -4.91
C ALA A 68 8.58 11.11 -5.32
N GLY A 69 8.18 10.71 -6.54
CA GLY A 69 6.79 10.87 -6.99
C GLY A 69 5.80 10.17 -6.06
N PHE A 70 4.62 10.75 -5.87
CA PHE A 70 3.60 10.22 -4.96
C PHE A 70 3.22 8.78 -5.30
N GLY A 71 3.05 8.45 -6.58
CA GLY A 71 2.79 7.07 -7.03
C GLY A 71 3.84 6.06 -6.59
N THR A 72 5.13 6.43 -6.60
CA THR A 72 6.23 5.57 -6.13
C THR A 72 6.17 5.38 -4.61
N TRP A 73 5.86 6.45 -3.88
CA TRP A 73 5.71 6.39 -2.43
C TRP A 73 4.48 5.54 -2.03
N LEU A 74 3.35 5.72 -2.72
CA LEU A 74 2.15 4.91 -2.55
C LEU A 74 2.43 3.43 -2.85
N TYR A 75 3.11 3.12 -3.96
CA TYR A 75 3.49 1.77 -4.33
C TYR A 75 4.22 1.05 -3.18
N ARG A 76 5.18 1.73 -2.53
CA ARG A 76 5.92 1.18 -1.39
C ARG A 76 5.00 0.87 -0.21
N ILE A 77 4.03 1.74 0.08
CA ILE A 77 3.07 1.51 1.16
C ILE A 77 2.20 0.29 0.83
N VAL A 78 1.60 0.27 -0.37
CA VAL A 78 0.70 -0.83 -0.79
C VAL A 78 1.45 -2.15 -0.78
N MET A 79 2.63 -2.23 -1.40
CA MET A 79 3.47 -3.45 -1.38
C MET A 79 3.76 -3.95 0.02
N ASN A 80 4.09 -3.04 0.95
CA ASN A 80 4.36 -3.43 2.33
C ASN A 80 3.10 -3.99 3.03
N VAL A 81 1.92 -3.42 2.77
CA VAL A 81 0.66 -3.93 3.31
C VAL A 81 0.33 -5.30 2.70
N SER A 82 0.43 -5.45 1.38
CA SER A 82 0.18 -6.71 0.67
C SER A 82 1.09 -7.84 1.16
N LEU A 83 2.40 -7.58 1.28
CA LEU A 83 3.36 -8.59 1.76
C LEU A 83 3.08 -9.01 3.20
N ASN A 84 2.64 -8.08 4.05
CA ASN A 84 2.25 -8.39 5.42
C ASN A 84 0.96 -9.23 5.46
N ARG A 85 -0.02 -8.95 4.60
CA ARG A 85 -1.25 -9.76 4.45
C ARG A 85 -0.89 -11.18 4.03
N LEU A 86 -0.06 -11.34 3.00
CA LEU A 86 0.38 -12.65 2.51
C LEU A 86 1.12 -13.47 3.59
N ARG A 87 1.98 -12.83 4.39
CA ARG A 87 2.67 -13.48 5.52
C ARG A 87 1.68 -13.99 6.57
N LYS A 88 0.68 -13.18 6.95
CA LYS A 88 -0.35 -13.56 7.91
C LYS A 88 -1.21 -14.72 7.41
N ARG A 89 -1.59 -14.73 6.12
CA ARG A 89 -2.32 -15.83 5.49
C ARG A 89 -1.54 -17.14 5.59
N LYS A 90 -0.25 -17.14 5.22
CA LYS A 90 0.61 -18.33 5.35
C LYS A 90 0.72 -18.84 6.78
N THR A 91 0.86 -17.95 7.76
CA THR A 91 0.90 -18.35 9.18
C THR A 91 -0.43 -18.92 9.66
N LYS A 92 -1.57 -18.38 9.20
CA LYS A 92 -2.90 -18.93 9.51
C LYS A 92 -3.04 -20.33 8.90
N GLU A 93 -2.70 -20.46 7.61
CA GLU A 93 -2.74 -21.74 6.90
C GLU A 93 -1.81 -22.77 7.55
N GLN A 94 -0.60 -22.41 7.99
CA GLN A 94 0.29 -23.32 8.72
C GLN A 94 -0.23 -23.73 10.10
N ARG A 95 -0.98 -22.86 10.78
CA ARG A 95 -1.63 -23.21 12.06
C ARG A 95 -2.80 -24.16 11.84
N ASP A 96 -3.57 -23.93 10.79
CA ASP A 96 -4.68 -24.77 10.39
C ASP A 96 -4.18 -26.14 9.83
N LEU A 97 -3.02 -26.13 9.15
CA LEU A 97 -2.26 -27.29 8.65
C LEU A 97 -1.24 -27.81 9.68
N GLY A 98 -1.47 -27.61 10.98
CA GLY A 98 -0.63 -28.15 12.06
C GLY A 98 -0.48 -29.68 12.09
N CYS A 99 -1.12 -30.39 11.15
CA CYS A 99 -0.64 -31.68 10.65
C CYS A 99 0.00 -31.47 9.25
N ILE A 100 1.31 -31.69 9.17
CA ILE A 100 2.17 -31.84 7.97
C ILE A 100 3.01 -30.59 7.61
N SER A 101 4.30 -30.84 7.41
CA SER A 101 5.42 -29.93 7.59
C SER A 101 5.85 -29.12 6.35
N SER A 102 6.62 -28.07 6.66
CA SER A 102 7.78 -27.52 5.93
C SER A 102 7.58 -26.65 4.68
N GLY A 103 8.01 -25.39 4.81
CA GLY A 103 9.04 -24.86 3.91
C GLY A 103 8.61 -23.85 2.83
N ARG A 104 8.85 -22.56 3.11
CA ARG A 104 9.79 -21.67 2.36
C ARG A 104 9.50 -20.20 2.68
N SER A 105 10.48 -19.55 3.33
CA SER A 105 10.50 -18.10 3.55
C SER A 105 11.01 -17.40 2.29
N ILE A 106 10.15 -16.65 1.62
CA ILE A 106 10.57 -15.69 0.59
C ILE A 106 10.88 -14.37 1.31
N SER A 107 12.16 -14.16 1.59
CA SER A 107 12.66 -12.89 2.12
C SER A 107 12.89 -11.92 0.97
N PHE A 108 11.85 -11.16 0.59
CA PHE A 108 12.04 -10.03 -0.31
C PHE A 108 12.41 -8.80 0.53
N ARG A 109 13.72 -8.57 0.70
CA ARG A 109 14.25 -7.30 1.20
C ARG A 109 14.18 -6.28 0.07
N LEU A 110 13.17 -5.42 0.09
CA LEU A 110 13.23 -4.15 -0.63
C LEU A 110 14.24 -3.25 0.10
N SER A 111 15.53 -3.40 -0.23
CA SER A 111 16.54 -2.38 0.07
C SER A 111 16.21 -1.15 -0.77
N SER A 112 15.68 -0.10 -0.14
CA SER A 112 15.72 1.24 -0.73
C SER A 112 17.15 1.75 -0.56
N ALA A 113 17.83 1.93 -1.70
CA ALA A 113 19.05 2.71 -1.81
C ALA A 113 18.86 4.11 -1.21
N ARG A 114 19.94 4.60 -0.60
CA ARG A 114 20.12 5.95 -0.09
C ARG A 114 20.13 6.98 -1.21
#